data_AF-A0A1G8HE93-F1
#
_entry.id   AF-A0A1G8HE93-F1
#
_cell.length_a   1.000
_cell.length_b   1.000
_cell.length_c   1.000
_cell.angle_alpha   90.00
_cell.angle_beta   90.00
_cell.angle_gamma   90.00
#
_symmetry.space_group_name_H-M   'P 1'
#
loop_
_entity.id
_entity.type
_entity.pdbx_description
1 polymer ?
#
loop_
_entity_poly.entity_id
_entity_poly.type
_entity_poly.pdbx_seq_one_letter_code
_entity_poly.pdbx_strand_id
1 'polypeptide(L)'
;MTRTSVYMEELDAFTYSRKISAEDGIVLIPAGAIEQHGPHMPLNVDVLLSRAMAGEVAEQIGALVAAPIMYGYKSQQRSGGGNHLPGTTSLDGATVAAIARSLTLELARHGARRIVFVNGHFENYQFLYEGVDLAIRELQLAGLDDRRVMLLSYWDFVDDTTIRELYPDGFSGWDVEHGGVLETSLMLHLYPERVDMEQVEDFPPAVLPNYDLLPVRPELTPGSGCLSSAAKASADKGEILLKRASNSMADAISHEFRRDQR
;
A
#
# COMPACT_ATOMS: atom_id res chain seq x y z
N MET A 1 -27.89 -10.78 -10.71
CA MET A 1 -26.82 -10.48 -11.69
C MET A 1 -25.51 -10.60 -10.96
N THR A 2 -24.56 -11.40 -11.44
CA THR A 2 -23.22 -11.48 -10.86
C THR A 2 -22.55 -10.12 -10.98
N ARG A 3 -22.09 -9.55 -9.86
CA ARG A 3 -21.39 -8.28 -9.82
C ARG A 3 -20.10 -8.43 -10.63
N THR A 4 -19.88 -7.58 -11.64
CA THR A 4 -18.65 -7.60 -12.45
C THR A 4 -17.47 -7.23 -11.56
N SER A 5 -16.39 -8.01 -11.63
CA SER A 5 -15.18 -7.75 -10.84
C SER A 5 -14.63 -6.33 -11.01
N VAL A 6 -13.98 -5.84 -9.95
CA VAL A 6 -13.20 -4.59 -9.95
C VAL A 6 -11.76 -4.82 -10.39
N TYR A 7 -11.24 -6.05 -10.32
CA TYR A 7 -9.85 -6.38 -10.62
C TYR A 7 -9.62 -6.54 -12.13
N MET A 8 -8.66 -5.81 -12.68
CA MET A 8 -8.42 -5.77 -14.12
C MET A 8 -8.05 -7.14 -14.70
N GLU A 9 -7.33 -7.97 -13.93
CA GLU A 9 -6.87 -9.30 -14.35
C GLU A 9 -8.02 -10.32 -14.47
N GLU A 10 -9.20 -9.99 -13.96
CA GLU A 10 -10.40 -10.83 -14.01
C GLU A 10 -11.38 -10.39 -15.13
N LEU A 11 -11.04 -9.34 -15.88
CA LEU A 11 -11.88 -8.77 -16.94
C LEU A 11 -11.40 -9.18 -18.34
N ASP A 12 -12.35 -9.35 -19.26
CA ASP A 12 -12.02 -9.37 -20.68
C ASP A 12 -11.62 -7.96 -21.17
N ALA A 13 -10.82 -7.92 -22.25
CA ALA A 13 -10.27 -6.68 -22.78
C ALA A 13 -11.35 -5.64 -23.17
N PHE A 14 -12.54 -6.07 -23.59
CA PHE A 14 -13.61 -5.14 -23.99
C PHE A 14 -14.33 -4.56 -22.78
N THR A 15 -14.56 -5.37 -21.73
CA THR A 15 -15.10 -4.88 -20.45
C THR A 15 -14.14 -3.93 -19.78
N TYR A 16 -12.83 -4.23 -19.77
CA TYR A 16 -11.79 -3.31 -19.32
C TYR A 16 -11.82 -1.99 -20.10
N SER A 17 -11.76 -2.06 -21.43
CA SER A 17 -11.72 -0.88 -22.30
C SER A 17 -12.91 0.08 -22.07
N ARG A 18 -14.13 -0.46 -21.88
CA ARG A 18 -15.32 0.34 -21.57
C ARG A 18 -15.22 1.03 -20.21
N LYS A 19 -14.73 0.34 -19.18
CA LYS A 19 -14.63 0.89 -17.82
C LYS A 19 -13.54 1.96 -17.71
N ILE A 20 -12.36 1.71 -18.27
CA ILE A 20 -11.22 2.64 -18.14
C ILE A 20 -11.41 3.92 -18.96
N SER A 21 -12.13 3.85 -20.08
CA SER A 21 -12.41 5.00 -20.95
C SER A 21 -13.64 5.80 -20.50
N ALA A 22 -14.34 5.35 -19.45
CA ALA A 22 -15.43 6.11 -18.86
C ALA A 22 -14.89 7.47 -18.42
N GLU A 23 -15.68 8.53 -18.62
CA GLU A 23 -15.24 9.88 -18.31
C GLU A 23 -14.86 10.06 -16.83
N ASP A 24 -15.47 9.24 -15.96
CA ASP A 24 -15.21 9.16 -14.54
C ASP A 24 -14.35 7.96 -14.10
N GLY A 25 -13.76 7.23 -15.05
CA GLY A 25 -12.95 6.04 -14.78
C GLY A 25 -11.75 6.34 -13.88
N ILE A 26 -11.69 5.64 -12.74
CA ILE A 26 -10.58 5.66 -11.79
C ILE A 26 -9.89 4.29 -11.81
N VAL A 27 -8.56 4.29 -11.80
CA VAL A 27 -7.75 3.07 -11.66
C VAL A 27 -6.89 3.16 -10.41
N LEU A 28 -7.02 2.20 -9.50
CA LEU A 28 -6.19 2.04 -8.31
C LEU A 28 -5.08 1.04 -8.62
N ILE A 29 -3.83 1.39 -8.36
CA ILE A 29 -2.65 0.55 -8.52
C ILE A 29 -2.13 0.22 -7.12
N PRO A 30 -2.33 -1.02 -6.63
CA PRO A 30 -1.70 -1.46 -5.40
C PRO A 30 -0.17 -1.52 -5.57
N ALA A 31 0.58 -1.03 -4.58
CA ALA A 31 2.03 -1.04 -4.61
C ALA A 31 2.61 -1.59 -3.29
N GLY A 32 3.08 -2.84 -3.31
CA GLY A 32 3.66 -3.49 -2.13
C GLY A 32 5.15 -3.82 -2.31
N ALA A 33 5.60 -4.85 -1.61
CA ALA A 33 6.91 -5.48 -1.75
C ALA A 33 6.88 -6.97 -1.36
N ILE A 34 8.00 -7.65 -1.64
CA ILE A 34 8.33 -8.93 -1.03
C ILE A 34 9.35 -8.66 0.08
N GLU A 35 8.91 -8.73 1.32
CA GLU A 35 9.66 -8.32 2.51
C GLU A 35 9.38 -9.24 3.70
N GLN A 36 10.41 -9.50 4.52
CA GLN A 36 10.26 -10.17 5.80
C GLN A 36 9.23 -9.47 6.71
N HIS A 37 8.38 -10.25 7.36
CA HIS A 37 7.32 -9.73 8.25
C HIS A 37 7.32 -10.51 9.57
N GLY A 38 8.52 -10.78 10.10
CA GLY A 38 8.68 -11.63 11.26
C GLY A 38 8.47 -13.11 11.00
N PRO A 39 8.49 -13.93 12.06
CA PRO A 39 8.31 -15.37 11.98
C PRO A 39 6.84 -15.80 11.79
N HIS A 40 5.88 -14.89 11.99
CA HIS A 40 4.44 -15.21 12.03
C HIS A 40 3.67 -14.88 10.74
N MET A 41 4.27 -14.15 9.78
CA MET A 41 3.60 -13.71 8.54
C MET A 41 4.40 -14.05 7.27
N PRO A 42 3.73 -14.14 6.10
CA PRO A 42 4.39 -14.43 4.83
C PRO A 42 5.14 -13.21 4.29
N LEU A 43 5.98 -13.42 3.28
CA LEU A 43 6.80 -12.35 2.70
C LEU A 43 6.05 -11.32 1.84
N ASN A 44 4.74 -11.47 1.62
CA ASN A 44 3.98 -10.66 0.65
C ASN A 44 2.84 -9.86 1.29
N VAL A 45 2.94 -9.54 2.59
CA VAL A 45 1.93 -8.80 3.35
C VAL A 45 1.56 -7.49 2.63
N ASP A 46 2.53 -6.65 2.28
CA ASP A 46 2.31 -5.35 1.62
C ASP A 46 1.49 -5.46 0.34
N VAL A 47 1.75 -6.50 -0.46
CA VAL A 47 1.04 -6.78 -1.71
C VAL A 47 -0.40 -7.17 -1.42
N LEU A 48 -0.60 -8.07 -0.46
CA LEU A 48 -1.92 -8.56 -0.08
C LEU A 48 -2.78 -7.43 0.49
N LEU A 49 -2.24 -6.64 1.42
CA LEU A 49 -2.96 -5.58 2.12
C LEU A 49 -3.28 -4.39 1.20
N SER A 50 -2.32 -3.92 0.41
CA SER A 50 -2.59 -2.84 -0.56
C SER A 50 -3.63 -3.26 -1.61
N ARG A 51 -3.59 -4.51 -2.08
CA ARG A 51 -4.58 -5.04 -3.03
C ARG A 51 -5.97 -5.14 -2.40
N ALA A 52 -6.06 -5.62 -1.16
CA ALA A 52 -7.33 -5.70 -0.43
C ALA A 52 -7.95 -4.32 -0.20
N MET A 53 -7.15 -3.35 0.28
CA MET A 53 -7.59 -1.96 0.46
C MET A 53 -8.07 -1.34 -0.86
N ALA A 54 -7.32 -1.53 -1.94
CA ALA A 54 -7.72 -1.04 -3.26
C ALA A 54 -9.03 -1.69 -3.74
N GLY A 55 -9.23 -2.98 -3.48
CA GLY A 55 -10.46 -3.71 -3.77
C GLY A 55 -11.68 -3.13 -3.03
N GLU A 56 -11.57 -2.98 -1.71
CA GLU A 56 -12.63 -2.38 -0.88
C GLU A 56 -13.01 -0.98 -1.36
N VAL A 57 -12.02 -0.13 -1.63
CA VAL A 57 -12.27 1.22 -2.16
C VAL A 57 -12.92 1.16 -3.53
N ALA A 58 -12.40 0.33 -4.44
CA ALA A 58 -12.92 0.23 -5.81
C ALA A 58 -14.38 -0.22 -5.84
N GLU A 59 -14.77 -1.12 -4.93
CA GLU A 59 -16.15 -1.54 -4.78
C GLU A 59 -17.09 -0.42 -4.31
N GLN A 60 -16.59 0.53 -3.50
CA GLN A 60 -17.37 1.66 -3.00
C GLN A 60 -17.57 2.75 -4.08
N ILE A 61 -16.51 3.07 -4.82
CA ILE A 61 -16.51 4.22 -5.75
C ILE A 61 -16.65 3.82 -7.23
N GLY A 62 -16.78 2.52 -7.53
CA GLY A 62 -16.94 2.04 -8.90
C GLY A 62 -15.67 2.09 -9.75
N ALA A 63 -14.50 1.97 -9.12
CA ALA A 63 -13.21 2.02 -9.80
C ALA A 63 -12.72 0.65 -10.30
N LEU A 64 -11.59 0.65 -11.02
CA LEU A 64 -10.82 -0.54 -11.37
C LEU A 64 -9.61 -0.68 -10.47
N VAL A 65 -9.24 -1.92 -10.15
CA VAL A 65 -7.97 -2.24 -9.49
C VAL A 65 -7.02 -2.85 -10.51
N ALA A 66 -5.84 -2.27 -10.65
CA ALA A 66 -4.79 -2.81 -11.48
C ALA A 66 -4.08 -3.98 -10.80
N ALA A 67 -3.35 -4.79 -11.57
CA ALA A 67 -2.46 -5.80 -11.00
C ALA A 67 -1.42 -5.12 -10.06
N PRO A 68 -1.14 -5.70 -8.89
CA PRO A 68 -0.27 -5.08 -7.89
C PRO A 68 1.20 -5.03 -8.36
N ILE A 69 1.91 -3.97 -7.96
CA ILE A 69 3.38 -3.97 -8.01
C ILE A 69 3.87 -4.91 -6.90
N MET A 70 4.44 -6.04 -7.30
CA MET A 70 4.83 -7.13 -6.40
C MET A 70 6.13 -6.85 -5.63
N TYR A 71 7.07 -6.15 -6.25
CA TYR A 71 8.39 -5.87 -5.68
C TYR A 71 8.56 -4.36 -5.49
N GLY A 72 8.94 -3.94 -4.29
CA GLY A 72 9.12 -2.54 -3.90
C GLY A 72 10.57 -2.12 -3.74
N TYR A 73 10.80 -0.92 -3.22
CA TYR A 73 12.12 -0.40 -2.90
C TYR A 73 12.78 -1.17 -1.75
N LYS A 74 14.09 -0.95 -1.58
CA LYS A 74 14.91 -1.56 -0.53
C LYS A 74 14.37 -1.23 0.84
N SER A 75 14.12 -2.26 1.62
CA SER A 75 13.74 -2.16 3.03
C SER A 75 14.76 -1.34 3.81
N GLN A 76 14.31 -0.35 4.57
CA GLN A 76 15.12 0.50 5.41
C GLN A 76 15.01 0.05 6.87
N GLN A 77 16.12 0.10 7.60
CA GLN A 77 16.17 -0.45 8.96
C GLN A 77 15.13 0.19 9.91
N ARG A 78 14.79 1.46 9.67
CA ARG A 78 13.86 2.25 10.48
C ARG A 78 12.39 2.12 10.09
N SER A 79 12.06 1.31 9.09
CA SER A 79 10.68 1.13 8.61
C SER A 79 10.30 -0.29 8.22
N GLY A 80 11.25 -1.13 7.77
CA GLY A 80 10.97 -2.52 7.36
C GLY A 80 11.94 -3.55 7.96
N GLY A 81 12.79 -3.13 8.91
CA GLY A 81 13.81 -3.99 9.52
C GLY A 81 15.07 -4.18 8.66
N GLY A 82 15.07 -3.71 7.42
CA GLY A 82 16.27 -3.53 6.58
C GLY A 82 16.54 -4.64 5.57
N ASN A 83 17.06 -4.26 4.40
CA ASN A 83 17.27 -5.14 3.25
C ASN A 83 18.34 -6.25 3.43
N HIS A 84 18.95 -6.36 4.60
CA HIS A 84 19.91 -7.41 4.93
C HIS A 84 19.22 -8.71 5.39
N LEU A 85 17.91 -8.65 5.68
CA LEU A 85 17.13 -9.79 6.13
C LEU A 85 16.76 -10.71 4.94
N PRO A 86 16.98 -12.03 5.05
CA PRO A 86 16.66 -12.97 3.97
C PRO A 86 15.18 -13.01 3.59
N GLY A 87 14.89 -13.33 2.33
CA GLY A 87 13.53 -13.35 1.78
C GLY A 87 13.11 -12.00 1.19
N THR A 88 13.48 -10.90 1.84
CA THR A 88 13.28 -9.55 1.31
C THR A 88 13.98 -9.39 -0.05
N THR A 89 13.20 -9.10 -1.08
CA THR A 89 13.65 -9.00 -2.47
C THR A 89 13.21 -7.67 -3.05
N SER A 90 14.14 -6.74 -3.15
CA SER A 90 13.82 -5.35 -3.47
C SER A 90 14.42 -4.88 -4.78
N LEU A 91 13.80 -3.85 -5.34
CA LEU A 91 14.22 -3.17 -6.55
C LEU A 91 15.07 -1.93 -6.23
N ASP A 92 15.89 -1.53 -7.20
CA ASP A 92 16.53 -0.22 -7.17
C ASP A 92 15.48 0.88 -7.37
N GLY A 93 15.74 2.06 -6.80
CA GLY A 93 14.80 3.18 -6.84
C GLY A 93 14.46 3.62 -8.26
N ALA A 94 15.44 3.60 -9.17
CA ALA A 94 15.22 3.89 -10.59
C ALA A 94 14.24 2.90 -11.25
N THR A 95 14.24 1.63 -10.83
CA THR A 95 13.31 0.62 -11.34
C THR A 95 11.90 0.85 -10.81
N VAL A 96 11.73 1.15 -9.52
CA VAL A 96 10.41 1.49 -8.94
C VAL A 96 9.82 2.72 -9.62
N ALA A 97 10.61 3.77 -9.78
CA ALA A 97 10.19 4.98 -10.49
C ALA A 97 9.84 4.70 -11.97
N ALA A 98 10.62 3.88 -12.67
CA ALA A 98 10.34 3.50 -14.05
C ALA A 98 9.05 2.66 -14.19
N ILE A 99 8.76 1.78 -13.23
CA ILE A 99 7.50 1.04 -13.18
C ILE A 99 6.33 2.01 -13.00
N ALA A 100 6.37 2.87 -11.98
CA ALA A 100 5.31 3.86 -11.73
C ALA A 100 5.07 4.74 -12.96
N ARG A 101 6.14 5.28 -13.55
CA ARG A 101 6.07 6.07 -14.80
C ARG A 101 5.40 5.30 -15.93
N SER A 102 5.83 4.06 -16.17
CA SER A 102 5.32 3.25 -17.28
C SER A 102 3.85 2.91 -17.12
N LEU A 103 3.43 2.54 -15.90
CA LEU A 103 2.02 2.23 -15.61
C LEU A 103 1.14 3.48 -15.76
N THR A 104 1.58 4.64 -15.27
CA THR A 104 0.85 5.90 -15.44
C THR A 104 0.66 6.23 -16.92
N LEU A 105 1.72 6.15 -17.73
CA LEU A 105 1.65 6.45 -19.17
C LEU A 105 0.77 5.46 -19.93
N GLU A 106 0.88 4.16 -19.67
CA GLU A 106 0.09 3.14 -20.37
C GLU A 106 -1.40 3.21 -20.01
N LEU A 107 -1.73 3.42 -18.74
CA LEU A 107 -3.12 3.61 -18.33
C LEU A 107 -3.70 4.92 -18.89
N ALA A 108 -2.92 6.00 -18.93
CA ALA A 108 -3.33 7.24 -19.59
C ALA A 108 -3.54 7.02 -21.10
N ARG A 109 -2.68 6.25 -21.77
CA ARG A 109 -2.85 5.85 -23.18
C ARG A 109 -4.13 5.03 -23.39
N HIS A 110 -4.52 4.20 -22.44
CA HIS A 110 -5.78 3.45 -22.46
C HIS A 110 -7.03 4.32 -22.21
N GLY A 111 -6.85 5.57 -21.78
CA GLY A 111 -7.94 6.51 -21.53
C GLY A 111 -8.17 6.86 -20.06
N ALA A 112 -7.38 6.30 -19.12
CA ALA A 112 -7.51 6.65 -17.71
C ALA A 112 -7.19 8.13 -17.50
N ARG A 113 -8.11 8.84 -16.87
CA ARG A 113 -7.94 10.25 -16.50
C ARG A 113 -7.51 10.43 -15.06
N ARG A 114 -7.77 9.41 -14.23
CA ARG A 114 -7.59 9.42 -12.78
C ARG A 114 -6.95 8.10 -12.36
N ILE A 115 -5.79 8.21 -11.75
CA ILE A 115 -5.01 7.05 -11.27
C ILE A 115 -4.71 7.27 -9.80
N VAL A 116 -4.76 6.22 -8.99
CA VAL A 116 -4.40 6.26 -7.57
C VAL A 116 -3.37 5.17 -7.31
N PHE A 117 -2.20 5.52 -6.78
CA PHE A 117 -1.29 4.53 -6.22
C PHE A 117 -1.65 4.30 -4.75
N VAL A 118 -2.01 3.06 -4.42
CA VAL A 118 -2.31 2.62 -3.05
C VAL A 118 -1.06 1.95 -2.50
N ASN A 119 -0.25 2.73 -1.80
CA ASN A 119 1.01 2.27 -1.23
C ASN A 119 0.76 1.37 -0.01
N GLY A 120 1.42 0.21 -0.01
CA GLY A 120 1.45 -0.75 1.09
C GLY A 120 2.84 -1.06 1.63
N HIS A 121 3.88 -0.40 1.12
CA HIS A 121 5.26 -0.55 1.59
C HIS A 121 5.86 0.83 1.85
N PHE A 122 6.31 1.12 3.07
CA PHE A 122 6.64 2.49 3.50
C PHE A 122 7.68 3.16 2.57
N GLU A 123 8.68 2.38 2.17
CA GLU A 123 9.84 2.79 1.40
C GLU A 123 9.56 3.14 -0.07
N ASN A 124 8.40 2.75 -0.61
CA ASN A 124 8.06 2.98 -2.02
C ASN A 124 7.76 4.46 -2.32
N TYR A 125 7.24 5.22 -1.35
CA TYR A 125 6.48 6.45 -1.62
C TYR A 125 7.23 7.48 -2.48
N GLN A 126 8.51 7.75 -2.17
CA GLN A 126 9.30 8.75 -2.87
C GLN A 126 9.63 8.34 -4.31
N PHE A 127 9.77 7.04 -4.59
CA PHE A 127 10.06 6.54 -5.93
C PHE A 127 8.79 6.44 -6.78
N LEU A 128 7.65 6.13 -6.16
CA LEU A 128 6.35 6.27 -6.81
C LEU A 128 6.11 7.74 -7.19
N TYR A 129 6.39 8.67 -6.29
CA TYR A 129 6.26 10.10 -6.54
C TYR A 129 7.11 10.55 -7.73
N GLU A 130 8.41 10.21 -7.74
CA GLU A 130 9.32 10.52 -8.85
C GLU A 130 8.79 9.97 -10.18
N GLY A 131 8.41 8.68 -10.23
CA GLY A 131 7.89 8.07 -11.45
C GLY A 131 6.61 8.73 -11.97
N VAL A 132 5.70 9.10 -11.06
CA VAL A 132 4.47 9.80 -11.38
C VAL A 132 4.75 11.21 -11.89
N ASP A 133 5.64 11.97 -11.24
CA ASP A 133 5.99 13.34 -11.67
C ASP A 133 6.59 13.34 -13.08
N LEU A 134 7.50 12.40 -13.36
CA LEU A 134 8.06 12.20 -14.70
C LEU A 134 6.97 11.89 -15.75
N ALA A 135 6.00 11.04 -15.42
CA ALA A 135 4.90 10.71 -16.31
C ALA A 135 3.95 11.90 -16.54
N ILE A 136 3.59 12.63 -15.47
CA ILE A 136 2.74 13.82 -15.57
C ILE A 136 3.39 14.88 -16.45
N ARG A 137 4.69 15.14 -16.27
CA ARG A 137 5.45 16.06 -17.12
C ARG A 137 5.38 15.68 -18.60
N GLU A 138 5.50 14.40 -18.92
CA GLU A 138 5.41 13.91 -20.31
C GLU A 138 4.00 14.03 -20.89
N LEU A 139 2.97 13.72 -20.09
CA LEU A 139 1.58 13.89 -20.49
C LEU A 139 1.26 15.37 -20.78
N GLN A 140 1.74 16.29 -19.94
CA GLN A 140 1.59 17.74 -20.14
C GLN A 140 2.30 18.22 -21.40
N LEU A 141 3.54 17.76 -21.66
CA LEU A 141 4.25 18.09 -22.90
C LEU A 141 3.54 17.55 -24.16
N ALA A 142 2.76 16.48 -24.02
CA ALA A 142 1.90 15.93 -25.07
C ALA A 142 0.52 16.62 -25.17
N GLY A 143 0.24 17.63 -24.35
CA GLY A 143 -1.04 18.35 -24.33
C GLY A 143 -2.19 17.62 -23.61
N LEU A 144 -1.87 16.69 -22.70
CA LEU A 144 -2.81 15.91 -21.91
C LEU A 144 -2.85 16.43 -20.45
N ASP A 145 -3.24 17.69 -20.27
CA ASP A 145 -3.20 18.39 -18.96
C ASP A 145 -4.32 18.01 -17.98
N ASP A 146 -5.29 17.23 -18.45
CA ASP A 146 -6.48 16.79 -17.75
C ASP A 146 -6.35 15.38 -17.16
N ARG A 147 -5.10 14.88 -16.98
CA ARG A 147 -4.79 13.67 -16.21
C ARG A 147 -4.41 14.05 -14.78
N ARG A 148 -4.85 13.24 -13.82
CA ARG A 148 -4.55 13.40 -12.39
C ARG A 148 -4.13 12.07 -11.81
N VAL A 149 -3.10 12.10 -10.96
CA VAL A 149 -2.61 10.94 -10.23
C VAL A 149 -2.55 11.31 -8.76
N MET A 150 -3.12 10.45 -7.91
CA MET A 150 -3.04 10.55 -6.45
C MET A 150 -2.09 9.47 -5.92
N LEU A 151 -1.27 9.80 -4.94
CA LEU A 151 -0.45 8.84 -4.20
C LEU A 151 -0.87 8.88 -2.74
N LEU A 152 -1.15 7.72 -2.17
CA LEU A 152 -1.53 7.58 -0.77
C LEU A 152 -0.93 6.32 -0.18
N SER A 153 -0.80 6.29 1.14
CA SER A 153 -0.54 5.05 1.89
C SER A 153 -1.75 4.74 2.75
N TYR A 154 -2.21 3.48 2.78
CA TYR A 154 -3.50 3.17 3.41
C TYR A 154 -3.51 3.43 4.93
N TRP A 155 -2.35 3.32 5.59
CA TRP A 155 -2.22 3.58 7.04
C TRP A 155 -2.43 5.05 7.41
N ASP A 156 -2.16 6.00 6.51
CA ASP A 156 -2.39 7.43 6.75
C ASP A 156 -3.89 7.77 6.90
N PHE A 157 -4.78 6.84 6.54
CA PHE A 157 -6.23 6.95 6.64
C PHE A 157 -6.79 6.29 7.92
N VAL A 158 -5.93 5.83 8.82
CA VAL A 158 -6.31 5.40 10.17
C VAL A 158 -6.26 6.62 11.09
N ASP A 159 -7.43 7.19 11.39
CA ASP A 159 -7.55 8.44 12.15
C ASP A 159 -7.20 8.30 13.64
N ASP A 160 -6.94 9.43 14.30
CA ASP A 160 -6.60 9.47 15.74
C ASP A 160 -7.65 8.80 16.63
N THR A 161 -8.92 8.79 16.21
CA THR A 161 -9.99 8.10 16.95
C THR A 161 -9.81 6.60 16.89
N THR A 162 -9.53 6.06 15.71
CA THR A 162 -9.23 4.64 15.51
C THR A 162 -7.92 4.25 16.18
N ILE A 163 -6.88 5.09 16.10
CA ILE A 163 -5.62 4.84 16.82
C ILE A 163 -5.87 4.72 18.33
N ARG A 164 -6.59 5.67 18.94
CA ARG A 164 -6.91 5.62 20.39
C ARG A 164 -7.70 4.38 20.80
N GLU A 165 -8.57 3.88 19.92
CA GLU A 165 -9.38 2.69 20.17
C GLU A 165 -8.56 1.40 20.07
N LEU A 166 -7.73 1.27 19.04
CA LEU A 166 -7.04 0.01 18.73
C LEU A 166 -5.67 -0.13 19.40
N TYR A 167 -5.10 0.98 19.86
CA TYR A 167 -3.81 1.06 20.57
C TYR A 167 -3.98 1.67 21.97
N PRO A 168 -4.76 1.02 22.87
CA PRO A 168 -5.07 1.57 24.19
C PRO A 168 -3.84 1.77 25.09
N ASP A 169 -2.75 1.04 24.81
CA ASP A 169 -1.49 1.10 25.55
C ASP A 169 -0.45 2.05 24.92
N GLY A 170 -0.87 2.81 23.90
CA GLY A 170 -0.02 3.75 23.17
C GLY A 170 0.30 3.28 21.75
N PHE A 171 0.48 4.26 20.86
CA PHE A 171 0.85 4.08 19.46
C PHE A 171 2.26 4.65 19.24
N SER A 172 3.16 3.82 18.72
CA SER A 172 4.58 4.15 18.60
C SER A 172 4.96 4.87 17.30
N GLY A 173 4.01 5.05 16.38
CA GLY A 173 4.24 5.66 15.07
C GLY A 173 4.23 4.63 13.92
N TRP A 174 3.89 5.08 12.72
CA TRP A 174 3.81 4.23 11.53
C TRP A 174 5.17 3.75 11.04
N ASP A 175 6.24 4.48 11.35
CA ASP A 175 7.61 4.09 11.02
C ASP A 175 8.05 2.81 11.73
N VAL A 176 7.46 2.46 12.88
CA VAL A 176 7.79 1.22 13.59
C VAL A 176 6.66 0.19 13.59
N GLU A 177 5.58 0.40 12.83
CA GLU A 177 4.47 -0.56 12.68
C GLU A 177 4.75 -1.66 11.64
N HIS A 178 6.01 -2.11 11.57
CA HIS A 178 6.45 -3.19 10.68
C HIS A 178 6.25 -4.56 11.31
N GLY A 179 5.43 -5.40 10.70
CA GLY A 179 4.99 -6.68 11.26
C GLY A 179 4.22 -6.52 12.56
N GLY A 180 3.72 -5.30 12.82
CA GLY A 180 3.11 -4.88 14.07
C GLY A 180 1.63 -5.23 14.20
N VAL A 181 0.92 -4.49 15.05
CA VAL A 181 -0.51 -4.73 15.32
C VAL A 181 -1.35 -4.43 14.08
N LEU A 182 -1.04 -3.37 13.32
CA LEU A 182 -1.82 -2.98 12.14
C LEU A 182 -1.87 -4.12 11.10
N GLU A 183 -0.71 -4.50 10.59
CA GLU A 183 -0.58 -5.47 9.51
C GLU A 183 -1.02 -6.86 9.93
N THR A 184 -0.60 -7.30 11.11
CA THR A 184 -0.99 -8.60 11.64
C THR A 184 -2.49 -8.69 11.86
N SER A 185 -3.14 -7.63 12.34
CA SER A 185 -4.60 -7.61 12.52
C SER A 185 -5.31 -7.68 11.17
N LEU A 186 -4.87 -6.91 10.18
CA LEU A 186 -5.41 -6.96 8.81
C LEU A 186 -5.23 -8.34 8.18
N MET A 187 -4.05 -8.95 8.35
CA MET A 187 -3.76 -10.30 7.87
C MET A 187 -4.61 -11.36 8.57
N LEU A 188 -4.82 -11.27 9.89
CA LEU A 188 -5.72 -12.17 10.62
C LEU A 188 -7.17 -12.08 10.14
N HIS A 189 -7.61 -10.90 9.72
CA HIS A 189 -8.95 -10.70 9.19
C HIS A 189 -9.09 -11.26 7.76
N LEU A 190 -8.13 -10.97 6.88
CA LEU A 190 -8.22 -11.25 5.45
C LEU A 190 -7.70 -12.64 5.05
N TYR A 191 -6.64 -13.09 5.72
CA TYR A 191 -5.87 -14.30 5.40
C TYR A 191 -5.44 -15.04 6.68
N PRO A 192 -6.38 -15.41 7.58
CA PRO A 192 -6.06 -16.01 8.87
C PRO A 192 -5.21 -17.27 8.75
N GLU A 193 -5.34 -18.03 7.66
CA GLU A 193 -4.56 -19.25 7.40
C GLU A 193 -3.07 -19.00 7.14
N ARG A 194 -2.66 -17.73 6.97
CA ARG A 194 -1.28 -17.33 6.68
C ARG A 194 -0.59 -16.69 7.87
N VAL A 195 -1.26 -16.57 9.01
CA VAL A 195 -0.71 -15.97 10.22
C VAL A 195 -0.60 -17.02 11.31
N ASP A 196 0.60 -17.20 11.85
CA ASP A 196 0.86 -18.07 12.99
C ASP A 196 1.13 -17.25 14.25
N MET A 197 0.07 -16.95 15.01
CA MET A 197 0.17 -16.13 16.21
C MET A 197 1.02 -16.76 17.33
N GLU A 198 1.27 -18.08 17.30
CA GLU A 198 2.15 -18.73 18.28
C GLU A 198 3.62 -18.33 18.08
N GLN A 199 3.98 -17.85 16.89
CA GLN A 199 5.34 -17.40 16.54
C GLN A 199 5.57 -15.92 16.86
N VAL A 200 4.55 -15.17 17.27
CA VAL A 200 4.69 -13.74 17.58
C VAL A 200 5.57 -13.56 18.80
N GLU A 201 6.67 -12.83 18.63
CA GLU A 201 7.53 -12.40 19.72
C GLU A 201 6.98 -11.11 20.36
N ASP A 202 6.85 -11.10 21.69
CA ASP A 202 6.41 -9.92 22.43
C ASP A 202 7.63 -9.15 22.97
N PHE A 203 7.90 -7.99 22.38
CA PHE A 203 9.04 -7.12 22.70
C PHE A 203 8.63 -5.64 22.61
N PRO A 204 9.32 -4.72 23.31
CA PRO A 204 9.05 -3.29 23.21
C PRO A 204 9.35 -2.77 21.79
N PRO A 205 8.68 -1.70 21.31
CA PRO A 205 8.97 -1.11 20.01
C PRO A 205 10.46 -0.81 19.81
N ALA A 206 10.95 -0.98 18.58
CA ALA A 206 12.33 -0.75 18.23
C ALA A 206 12.74 0.71 18.48
N VAL A 207 13.88 0.91 19.14
CA VAL A 207 14.45 2.24 19.38
C VAL A 207 15.72 2.37 18.55
N LEU A 208 15.61 3.10 17.44
CA LEU A 208 16.69 3.30 16.49
C LEU A 208 17.29 4.71 16.64
N PRO A 209 18.60 4.90 16.36
CA PRO A 209 19.19 6.23 16.34
C PRO A 209 18.50 7.17 15.34
N ASN A 210 18.59 8.47 15.57
CA ASN A 210 18.07 9.51 14.66
C ASN A 210 18.96 9.74 13.42
N TYR A 211 19.67 8.70 12.99
CA TYR A 211 20.53 8.67 11.81
C TYR A 211 20.62 7.24 11.28
N ASP A 212 20.94 7.10 9.99
CA ASP A 212 21.17 5.82 9.34
C ASP A 212 22.67 5.58 9.13
N LEU A 213 23.10 4.32 9.18
CA LEU A 213 24.47 3.91 8.90
C LEU A 213 24.47 2.85 7.78
N LEU A 214 25.38 3.02 6.82
CA LEU A 214 25.60 2.05 5.73
C LEU A 214 27.06 1.57 5.73
N PRO A 215 27.35 0.26 5.60
CA PRO A 215 26.38 -0.84 5.58
C PRO A 215 25.57 -0.91 6.89
N VAL A 216 24.34 -1.39 6.79
CA VAL A 216 23.41 -1.52 7.93
C VAL A 216 24.07 -2.34 9.04
N ARG A 217 23.86 -1.93 10.31
CA ARG A 217 24.25 -2.68 11.50
C ARG A 217 23.12 -3.63 11.89
N PRO A 218 23.20 -4.94 11.61
CA PRO A 218 22.08 -5.86 11.84
C PRO A 218 21.64 -5.91 13.31
N GLU A 219 22.56 -5.69 14.25
CA GLU A 219 22.29 -5.69 15.68
C GLU A 219 21.34 -4.59 16.18
N LEU A 220 21.03 -3.60 15.34
CA LEU A 220 20.04 -2.57 15.65
C LEU A 220 18.60 -2.97 15.28
N THR A 221 18.42 -4.00 14.45
CA THR A 221 17.10 -4.56 14.16
C THR A 221 16.76 -5.63 15.20
N PRO A 222 15.53 -5.69 15.75
CA PRO A 222 15.10 -6.80 16.60
C PRO A 222 15.30 -8.16 15.94
N GLY A 223 15.57 -9.21 16.74
CA GLY A 223 15.87 -10.54 16.24
C GLY A 223 14.77 -11.16 15.38
N SER A 224 13.51 -10.80 15.64
CA SER A 224 12.34 -11.19 14.85
C SER A 224 12.32 -10.55 13.46
N GLY A 225 12.95 -9.38 13.27
CA GLY A 225 12.81 -8.53 12.10
C GLY A 225 11.64 -7.54 12.17
N CYS A 226 10.65 -7.77 13.03
CA CYS A 226 9.56 -6.83 13.29
C CYS A 226 10.05 -5.61 14.09
N LEU A 227 9.41 -4.44 13.89
CA LEU A 227 9.76 -3.22 14.62
C LEU A 227 8.82 -2.93 15.80
N SER A 228 7.65 -3.56 15.85
CA SER A 228 6.76 -3.57 17.02
C SER A 228 6.15 -4.96 17.25
N SER A 229 5.68 -5.21 18.48
CA SER A 229 5.04 -6.48 18.86
C SER A 229 3.61 -6.55 18.31
N ALA A 230 3.30 -7.67 17.63
CA ALA A 230 1.96 -7.99 17.18
C ALA A 230 1.12 -8.75 18.22
N ALA A 231 1.58 -8.92 19.47
CA ALA A 231 0.92 -9.77 20.47
C ALA A 231 -0.55 -9.37 20.76
N LYS A 232 -0.89 -8.11 20.48
CA LYS A 232 -2.24 -7.54 20.65
C LYS A 232 -3.03 -7.41 19.34
N ALA A 233 -2.57 -8.05 18.26
CA ALA A 233 -3.30 -8.11 17.01
C ALA A 233 -4.52 -9.01 17.12
N SER A 234 -5.59 -8.69 16.39
CA SER A 234 -6.77 -9.54 16.30
C SER A 234 -7.50 -9.33 14.97
N ALA A 235 -8.28 -10.32 14.55
CA ALA A 235 -9.12 -10.21 13.35
C ALA A 235 -10.14 -9.06 13.48
N ASP A 236 -10.71 -8.83 14.67
CA ASP A 236 -11.65 -7.73 14.92
C ASP A 236 -11.01 -6.35 14.68
N LYS A 237 -9.75 -6.17 15.13
CA LYS A 237 -8.99 -4.95 14.83
C LYS A 237 -8.77 -4.81 13.33
N GLY A 238 -8.49 -5.92 12.63
CA GLY A 238 -8.31 -5.95 11.18
C GLY A 238 -9.56 -5.51 10.42
N GLU A 239 -10.73 -6.01 10.81
CA GLU A 239 -12.02 -5.61 10.23
C GLU A 239 -12.25 -4.09 10.39
N ILE A 240 -12.01 -3.57 11.60
CA ILE A 240 -12.17 -2.14 11.90
C ILE A 240 -11.21 -1.30 11.03
N LEU A 241 -9.93 -1.69 10.97
CA LEU A 241 -8.90 -1.00 10.19
C LEU A 241 -9.26 -0.99 8.70
N LEU A 242 -9.58 -2.16 8.13
CA LEU A 242 -9.95 -2.31 6.72
C LEU A 242 -11.11 -1.40 6.38
N LYS A 243 -12.19 -1.46 7.16
CA LYS A 243 -13.41 -0.70 6.90
C LYS A 243 -13.20 0.82 7.04
N ARG A 244 -12.56 1.27 8.13
CA ARG A 244 -12.41 2.72 8.39
C ARG A 244 -11.41 3.37 7.45
N ALA A 245 -10.27 2.71 7.18
CA ALA A 245 -9.26 3.23 6.27
C ALA A 245 -9.80 3.27 4.84
N SER A 246 -10.42 2.18 4.35
CA SER A 246 -10.99 2.15 2.99
C SER A 246 -12.11 3.17 2.80
N ASN A 247 -13.01 3.36 3.77
CA ASN A 247 -14.04 4.41 3.69
C ASN A 247 -13.42 5.81 3.59
N SER A 248 -12.42 6.10 4.44
CA SER A 248 -11.75 7.41 4.44
C SER A 248 -10.98 7.64 3.13
N MET A 249 -10.36 6.59 2.57
CA MET A 249 -9.72 6.63 1.25
C MET A 249 -10.74 6.89 0.15
N ALA A 250 -11.87 6.17 0.15
CA ALA A 250 -12.94 6.34 -0.83
C ALA A 250 -13.51 7.78 -0.80
N ASP A 251 -13.69 8.34 0.39
CA ASP A 251 -14.13 9.73 0.58
C ASP A 251 -13.11 10.73 0.02
N ALA A 252 -11.82 10.56 0.32
CA ALA A 252 -10.76 11.43 -0.19
C ALA A 252 -10.62 11.35 -1.71
N ILE A 253 -10.60 10.14 -2.28
CA ILE A 253 -10.53 9.94 -3.73
C ILE A 253 -11.76 10.56 -4.41
N SER A 254 -12.95 10.32 -3.86
CA SER A 254 -14.19 10.91 -4.38
C SER A 254 -14.19 12.42 -4.25
N HIS A 255 -13.60 12.99 -3.19
CA HIS A 255 -13.49 14.43 -3.02
C HIS A 255 -12.60 15.07 -4.09
N GLU A 256 -11.38 14.56 -4.26
CA GLU A 256 -10.39 15.12 -5.18
C GLU A 256 -10.76 14.90 -6.66
N PHE A 257 -11.44 13.80 -6.96
CA PHE A 257 -11.86 13.48 -8.33
C PHE A 257 -13.30 13.86 -8.65
N ARG A 258 -13.97 14.61 -7.77
CA ARG A 258 -15.23 15.28 -8.11
C ARG A 258 -15.02 16.14 -9.36
N ARG A 259 -16.04 16.19 -10.21
CA ARG A 259 -16.09 17.15 -11.30
C ARG A 259 -16.10 18.56 -10.69
N ASP A 260 -15.18 19.41 -11.13
CA ASP A 260 -15.43 20.85 -11.13
C ASP A 260 -16.78 21.05 -11.84
N GLN A 261 -17.80 21.53 -11.11
CA GLN A 261 -18.99 22.07 -11.75
C GLN A 261 -18.56 23.38 -12.43
N ARG A 262 -18.07 23.30 -13.65
CA ARG A 262 -17.93 24.45 -14.55
C ARG A 262 -19.05 24.45 -15.57
#